data_AF-A0A7S2FYG8-F1
#
_entry.id   AF-A0A7S2FYG8-F1
#
_cell.length_a   1.000
_cell.length_b   1.000
_cell.length_c   1.000
_cell.angle_alpha   90.00
_cell.angle_beta   90.00
_cell.angle_gamma   90.00
#
_symmetry.space_group_name_H-M   'P 1'
#
loop_
_entity.id
_entity.type
_entity.pdbx_description
1 polymer ?
#
loop_
_entity_poly.entity_id
_entity_poly.type
_entity_poly.pdbx_seq_one_letter_code
_entity_poly.pdbx_strand_id
1 'polypeptide(L)'
;AETGISTSTAAADTYSPMTIVHVELLSASATYTLPLPEGWTCIVYVRRGAVQIAGGANDGGEGSDTTIAHMYETMYLSRRGGDGLALSSAGRGPADVLVLAGKPIGAPVVTSGTMVMNSAAEVNQAVADYQAGAFGVPWSHEASDEEWARQCDQAKQRRPL
;
A
#
# COMPACT_ATOMS: atom_id res chain seq x y z
N ALA A 1 12.83 11.54 -25.35
CA ALA A 1 11.47 11.02 -25.11
C ALA A 1 11.06 11.50 -23.74
N GLU A 2 10.11 12.43 -23.67
CA GLU A 2 9.74 13.14 -22.45
C GLU A 2 8.98 12.20 -21.51
N THR A 3 9.58 11.91 -20.36
CA THR A 3 8.93 11.18 -19.26
C THR A 3 7.98 12.16 -18.58
N GLY A 4 6.71 12.16 -18.99
CA GLY A 4 5.66 12.93 -18.34
C GLY A 4 5.37 12.39 -16.94
N ILE A 5 6.18 12.75 -15.95
CA ILE A 5 5.87 12.48 -14.55
C ILE A 5 4.92 13.61 -14.10
N SER A 6 3.62 13.36 -14.21
CA SER A 6 2.62 14.19 -13.52
C SER A 6 2.63 13.78 -12.05
N THR A 7 3.28 14.58 -11.19
CA THR A 7 3.19 14.39 -9.73
C THR A 7 1.80 14.82 -9.26
N SER A 8 0.82 13.92 -9.33
CA SER A 8 -0.52 14.14 -8.79
C SER A 8 -0.63 13.58 -7.37
N THR A 9 -1.10 14.38 -6.42
CA THR A 9 -1.51 13.89 -5.10
C THR A 9 -2.82 13.09 -5.24
N ALA A 10 -2.89 11.92 -4.62
CA ALA A 10 -4.11 11.10 -4.63
C ALA A 10 -5.25 11.81 -3.87
N ALA A 11 -6.48 11.62 -4.31
CA ALA A 11 -7.67 12.18 -3.66
C ALA A 11 -8.06 11.45 -2.35
N ALA A 12 -7.34 10.38 -1.99
CA ALA A 12 -7.60 9.60 -0.79
C ALA A 12 -6.87 10.20 0.42
N ASP A 13 -7.64 10.53 1.45
CA ASP A 13 -7.11 10.95 2.75
C ASP A 13 -6.42 9.77 3.45
N THR A 14 -5.29 10.04 4.12
CA THR A 14 -4.55 9.02 4.87
C THR A 14 -4.30 9.50 6.31
N TYR A 15 -4.55 8.62 7.28
CA TYR A 15 -4.32 8.93 8.71
C TYR A 15 -2.86 8.71 9.13
N SER A 16 -2.14 7.87 8.40
CA SER A 16 -0.69 7.70 8.52
C SER A 16 -0.05 8.02 7.16
N PRO A 17 1.08 8.76 7.12
CA PRO A 17 1.73 9.10 5.85
C PRO A 17 2.10 7.85 5.06
N MET A 18 1.56 7.74 3.85
CA MET A 18 1.81 6.61 2.95
C MET A 18 1.76 7.03 1.48
N THR A 19 2.26 6.15 0.62
CA THR A 19 2.31 6.29 -0.83
C THR A 19 2.02 4.94 -1.45
N ILE A 20 0.99 4.88 -2.28
CA ILE A 20 0.61 3.70 -3.04
C ILE A 20 0.65 4.10 -4.50
N VAL A 21 1.55 3.50 -5.28
CA VAL A 21 1.69 3.80 -6.69
C VAL A 21 1.74 2.54 -7.52
N HIS A 22 1.04 2.58 -8.65
CA HIS A 22 1.14 1.59 -9.72
C HIS A 22 2.13 2.13 -10.75
N VAL A 23 3.19 1.36 -11.02
CA VAL A 23 4.27 1.75 -11.95
C VAL A 23 4.33 0.76 -13.10
N GLU A 24 4.19 1.27 -14.32
CA GLU A 24 4.37 0.50 -15.55
C GLU A 24 5.66 0.95 -16.27
N LEU A 25 6.63 0.04 -16.34
CA LEU A 25 7.85 0.20 -17.12
C LEU A 25 7.58 -0.33 -18.53
N LEU A 26 7.42 0.57 -19.51
CA LEU A 26 6.84 0.23 -20.82
C LEU A 26 7.79 -0.50 -21.79
N SER A 27 9.09 -0.48 -21.54
CA SER A 27 10.09 -1.10 -22.43
C SER A 27 11.15 -1.89 -21.66
N ALA A 28 11.89 -2.73 -22.37
CA ALA A 28 13.12 -3.29 -21.85
C ALA A 28 14.05 -2.15 -21.37
N SER A 29 14.70 -2.36 -20.23
CA SER A 29 15.62 -1.39 -19.61
C SER A 29 14.99 -0.05 -19.23
N ALA A 30 13.66 0.09 -19.29
CA ALA A 30 12.98 1.27 -18.74
C ALA A 30 13.29 1.37 -17.26
N THR A 31 13.62 2.58 -16.80
CA THR A 31 13.95 2.87 -15.42
C THR A 31 13.01 3.92 -14.85
N TYR A 32 12.76 3.83 -13.55
CA TYR A 32 11.98 4.81 -12.82
C TYR A 32 12.49 4.91 -11.38
N THR A 33 12.65 6.13 -10.89
CA THR A 33 12.98 6.39 -9.49
C THR A 33 11.80 7.03 -8.81
N LEU A 34 11.22 6.34 -7.83
CA LEU A 34 10.17 6.88 -6.98
C LEU A 34 10.82 7.58 -5.79
N PRO A 35 10.65 8.92 -5.62
CA PRO A 35 11.12 9.60 -4.42
C PRO A 35 10.36 9.06 -3.21
N LEU A 36 11.09 8.60 -2.19
CA LEU A 36 10.53 8.13 -0.93
C LEU A 36 11.30 8.78 0.23
N PRO A 37 10.61 9.25 1.28
CA PRO A 37 11.30 9.78 2.45
C PRO A 37 12.12 8.70 3.17
N GLU A 38 13.18 9.15 3.84
CA GLU A 38 14.02 8.29 4.67
C GLU A 38 13.20 7.58 5.77
N GLY A 39 13.55 6.32 6.03
CA GLY A 39 13.00 5.54 7.13
C GLY A 39 11.61 4.95 6.88
N TRP A 40 11.02 5.17 5.69
CA TRP A 40 9.75 4.56 5.31
C TRP A 40 9.91 3.06 5.07
N THR A 41 8.92 2.27 5.50
CA THR A 41 8.79 0.87 5.08
C THR A 41 8.37 0.87 3.62
N CYS A 42 8.95 -0.01 2.79
CA CYS A 42 8.60 -0.13 1.38
C CYS A 42 8.42 -1.59 0.98
N ILE A 43 7.32 -1.88 0.28
CA ILE A 43 6.99 -3.19 -0.28
C ILE A 43 6.78 -3.01 -1.79
N VAL A 44 7.33 -3.92 -2.58
CA VAL A 44 7.14 -3.96 -4.04
C VAL A 44 6.52 -5.30 -4.41
N TYR A 45 5.38 -5.26 -5.10
CA TYR A 45 4.73 -6.44 -5.65
C TYR A 45 4.79 -6.42 -7.17
N VAL A 46 5.29 -7.50 -7.78
CA VAL A 46 5.44 -7.59 -9.24
C VAL A 46 4.21 -8.24 -9.83
N ARG A 47 3.40 -7.48 -10.58
CA ARG A 47 2.17 -7.96 -11.20
C ARG A 47 2.42 -8.62 -12.56
N ARG A 48 3.40 -8.12 -13.32
CA ARG A 48 3.81 -8.67 -14.63
C ARG A 48 5.28 -8.38 -14.91
N GLY A 49 5.95 -9.31 -15.59
CA GLY A 49 7.35 -9.15 -16.01
C GLY A 49 8.34 -9.45 -14.89
N ALA A 50 9.51 -8.81 -14.96
CA ALA A 50 10.54 -8.89 -13.94
C ALA A 50 11.13 -7.49 -13.72
N VAL A 51 11.35 -7.12 -12.47
CA VAL A 51 11.87 -5.83 -12.07
C VAL A 51 13.16 -6.01 -11.30
N GLN A 52 14.14 -5.20 -11.64
CA GLN A 52 15.39 -5.08 -10.93
C GLN A 52 15.26 -3.91 -9.95
N ILE A 53 15.56 -4.17 -8.68
CA ILE A 53 15.41 -3.22 -7.58
C ILE A 53 16.78 -2.97 -6.97
N ALA A 54 17.22 -1.71 -7.00
CA ALA A 54 18.49 -1.34 -6.38
C ALA A 54 18.39 -1.55 -4.86
N GLY A 55 19.26 -2.41 -4.32
CA GLY A 55 19.33 -2.63 -2.89
C GLY A 55 18.22 -3.51 -2.29
N GLY A 56 17.53 -4.30 -3.11
CA GLY A 56 16.82 -5.45 -2.56
C GLY A 56 17.85 -6.41 -1.96
N ALA A 57 17.85 -6.59 -0.66
CA ALA A 57 18.48 -7.76 -0.05
C ALA A 57 17.34 -8.73 0.26
N ASN A 58 17.36 -9.92 -0.33
CA ASN A 58 16.39 -10.95 0.02
C ASN A 58 16.55 -11.41 1.48
N ASP A 59 17.75 -11.23 2.07
CA ASP A 59 18.11 -11.84 3.36
C ASP A 59 18.85 -10.88 4.32
N GLY A 60 18.43 -9.62 4.44
CA GLY A 60 18.96 -8.71 5.49
C GLY A 60 20.46 -8.36 5.37
N GLY A 61 21.09 -8.65 4.24
CA GLY A 61 22.47 -8.27 3.95
C GLY A 61 22.60 -6.79 3.63
N GLU A 62 23.45 -6.08 4.37
CA GLU A 62 23.89 -4.73 4.03
C GLU A 62 24.83 -4.81 2.82
N GLY A 63 24.30 -4.52 1.62
CA GLY A 63 25.09 -4.48 0.39
C GLY A 63 24.43 -3.66 -0.70
N SER A 64 25.26 -3.06 -1.55
CA SER A 64 24.92 -2.46 -2.86
C SER A 64 24.50 -3.55 -3.86
N ASP A 65 23.73 -4.54 -3.41
CA ASP A 65 23.33 -5.65 -4.24
C ASP A 65 22.00 -5.34 -4.90
N THR A 66 21.87 -5.75 -6.15
CA THR A 66 20.70 -5.46 -6.94
C THR A 66 19.92 -6.74 -7.13
N THR A 67 18.68 -6.78 -6.64
CA THR A 67 17.84 -7.99 -6.70
C THR A 67 16.85 -7.89 -7.84
N ILE A 68 16.66 -9.00 -8.53
CA ILE A 68 15.61 -9.16 -9.53
C ILE A 68 14.43 -9.87 -8.87
N ALA A 69 13.25 -9.25 -8.94
CA ALA A 69 11.99 -9.82 -8.53
C ALA A 69 11.16 -10.19 -9.77
N HIS A 70 10.58 -11.38 -9.76
CA HIS A 70 9.76 -11.93 -10.83
C HIS A 70 8.27 -11.76 -10.56
N MET A 71 7.47 -12.01 -11.60
CA MET A 71 6.01 -11.99 -11.51
C MET A 71 5.48 -12.79 -10.32
N TYR A 72 4.56 -12.17 -9.58
CA TYR A 72 3.94 -12.64 -8.34
C TYR A 72 4.84 -12.68 -7.10
N GLU A 73 6.07 -12.18 -7.18
CA GLU A 73 6.92 -12.01 -6.01
C GLU A 73 6.62 -10.69 -5.29
N THR A 74 6.79 -10.74 -3.97
CA THR A 74 6.70 -9.59 -3.09
C THR A 74 8.06 -9.36 -2.44
N MET A 75 8.58 -8.15 -2.59
CA MET A 75 9.84 -7.73 -1.99
C MET A 75 9.57 -6.83 -0.79
N TYR A 76 10.13 -7.20 0.35
CA TYR A 76 10.16 -6.37 1.55
C TYR A 76 11.50 -5.66 1.61
N LEU A 77 11.49 -4.34 1.47
CA LEU A 77 12.71 -3.56 1.49
C LEU A 77 13.01 -3.07 2.90
N SER A 78 14.25 -3.25 3.34
CA SER A 78 14.75 -2.60 4.56
C SER A 78 14.57 -1.09 4.46
N ARG A 79 14.28 -0.45 5.60
CA ARG A 79 14.13 1.00 5.68
C ARG A 79 15.47 1.66 5.32
N ARG A 80 15.48 2.46 4.25
CA ARG A 80 16.66 3.12 3.67
C ARG A 80 16.62 4.64 3.84
N GLY A 81 17.75 5.29 3.62
CA GLY A 81 17.89 6.74 3.63
C GLY A 81 17.70 7.37 2.26
N GLY A 82 16.85 8.40 2.18
CA GLY A 82 16.85 9.55 1.27
C GLY A 82 16.75 9.38 -0.25
N ASP A 83 17.29 8.31 -0.82
CA ASP A 83 17.57 8.20 -2.25
C ASP A 83 16.38 7.69 -3.10
N GLY A 84 15.26 7.37 -2.42
CA GLY A 84 14.07 6.81 -3.05
C GLY A 84 14.21 5.34 -3.45
N LEU A 85 13.30 4.88 -4.32
CA LEU A 85 13.25 3.52 -4.85
C LEU A 85 13.56 3.54 -6.34
N ALA A 86 14.70 2.98 -6.74
CA ALA A 86 15.07 2.81 -8.13
C ALA A 86 14.61 1.45 -8.67
N LEU A 87 13.83 1.49 -9.75
CA LEU A 87 13.28 0.34 -10.45
C LEU A 87 13.78 0.32 -11.88
N SER A 88 14.13 -0.85 -12.39
CA SER A 88 14.39 -1.06 -13.81
C SER A 88 13.76 -2.35 -14.31
N SER A 89 13.32 -2.39 -15.58
CA SER A 89 12.87 -3.66 -16.16
C SER A 89 14.06 -4.60 -16.31
N ALA A 90 13.97 -5.79 -15.69
CA ALA A 90 15.00 -6.83 -15.73
C ALA A 90 14.85 -7.77 -16.95
N GLY A 91 13.72 -7.68 -17.67
CA GLY A 91 13.40 -8.56 -18.79
C GLY A 91 13.60 -7.91 -20.17
N ARG A 92 13.28 -8.68 -21.22
CA ARG A 92 13.22 -8.17 -22.61
C ARG A 92 11.92 -7.41 -22.93
N GLY A 93 11.06 -7.20 -21.95
CA GLY A 93 9.71 -6.64 -22.12
C GLY A 93 9.33 -5.67 -21.00
N PRO A 94 8.07 -5.22 -21.00
CA PRO A 94 7.57 -4.32 -19.96
C PRO A 94 7.48 -5.02 -18.59
N ALA A 95 7.51 -4.22 -17.52
CA ALA A 95 7.26 -4.66 -16.16
C ALA A 95 6.15 -3.81 -15.53
N ASP A 96 5.40 -4.40 -14.61
CA ASP A 96 4.24 -3.81 -13.96
C ASP A 96 4.31 -4.13 -12.47
N VAL A 97 4.40 -3.11 -11.64
CA VAL A 97 4.62 -3.25 -10.21
C VAL A 97 3.72 -2.34 -9.39
N LEU A 98 3.32 -2.83 -8.22
CA LEU A 98 2.67 -2.04 -7.19
C LEU A 98 3.70 -1.73 -6.10
N VAL A 99 3.88 -0.45 -5.77
CA VAL A 99 4.74 0.00 -4.68
C VAL A 99 3.88 0.52 -3.54
N LEU A 100 4.12 -0.02 -2.35
CA LEU A 100 3.45 0.35 -1.11
C LEU A 100 4.52 0.88 -0.15
N ALA A 101 4.51 2.17 0.13
CA ALA A 101 5.45 2.79 1.05
C ALA A 101 4.71 3.56 2.16
N GLY A 102 5.24 3.56 3.37
CA GLY A 102 4.62 4.29 4.47
C GLY A 102 5.53 4.51 5.65
N LYS A 103 5.25 5.60 6.38
CA LYS A 103 5.93 5.89 7.64
C LYS A 103 5.56 4.80 8.66
N PRO A 104 6.54 4.16 9.32
CA PRO A 104 6.25 3.21 10.38
C PRO A 104 5.39 3.86 11.47
N ILE A 105 4.29 3.18 11.86
CA ILE A 105 3.37 3.68 12.89
C ILE A 105 4.03 3.66 14.27
N GLY A 106 4.91 2.69 14.54
CA GLY A 106 5.65 2.58 15.80
C GLY A 106 4.83 2.10 17.00
N ALA A 107 3.57 1.74 16.80
CA ALA A 107 2.71 1.16 17.83
C ALA A 107 2.76 -0.38 17.78
N PRO A 108 2.51 -1.08 18.90
CA PRO A 108 2.36 -2.54 18.90
C PRO A 108 1.19 -2.98 18.00
N VAL A 109 1.30 -4.16 17.41
CA VAL A 109 0.26 -4.75 16.57
C VAL A 109 -0.15 -6.08 17.18
N VAL A 110 -1.41 -6.19 17.60
CA VAL A 110 -2.03 -7.42 18.10
C VAL A 110 -3.25 -7.70 17.23
N THR A 111 -3.39 -8.94 16.75
CA THR A 111 -4.45 -9.30 15.81
C THR A 111 -5.24 -10.52 16.27
N SER A 112 -6.53 -10.55 15.94
CA SER A 112 -7.38 -11.74 16.04
C SER A 112 -8.42 -11.71 14.93
N GLY A 113 -8.30 -12.62 13.96
CA GLY A 113 -9.16 -12.65 12.78
C GLY A 113 -9.15 -11.32 12.02
N THR A 114 -10.29 -10.65 11.97
CA THR A 114 -10.47 -9.35 11.29
C THR A 114 -10.12 -8.14 12.16
N MET A 115 -9.80 -8.35 13.44
CA MET A 115 -9.54 -7.28 14.39
C MET A 115 -8.03 -7.04 14.54
N VAL A 116 -7.60 -5.77 14.46
CA VAL A 116 -6.22 -5.33 14.65
C VAL A 116 -6.22 -4.17 15.64
N MET A 117 -5.57 -4.34 16.80
CA MET A 117 -5.46 -3.33 17.86
C MET A 117 -4.03 -3.25 18.41
N ASN A 118 -3.80 -2.42 19.43
CA ASN A 118 -2.48 -2.23 20.05
C ASN A 118 -2.23 -3.13 21.27
N SER A 119 -3.27 -3.76 21.82
CA SER A 119 -3.15 -4.68 22.98
C SER A 119 -4.12 -5.86 22.92
N ALA A 120 -3.79 -6.94 23.64
CA ALA A 120 -4.68 -8.11 23.74
C ALA A 120 -6.03 -7.77 24.40
N ALA A 121 -6.05 -6.83 25.35
CA ALA A 121 -7.28 -6.37 26.00
C ALA A 121 -8.22 -5.68 25.00
N GLU A 122 -7.70 -4.79 24.15
CA GLU A 122 -8.48 -4.11 23.11
C GLU A 122 -9.01 -5.10 22.05
N VAL A 123 -8.19 -6.08 21.63
CA VAL A 123 -8.66 -7.11 20.70
C VAL A 123 -9.80 -7.92 21.31
N ASN A 124 -9.66 -8.35 22.57
CA ASN A 124 -10.72 -9.10 23.26
C ASN A 124 -12.01 -8.29 23.40
N GLN A 125 -11.90 -6.99 23.69
CA GLN A 125 -13.04 -6.09 23.74
C GLN A 125 -13.71 -5.97 22.36
N ALA A 126 -12.94 -5.75 21.30
CA ALA A 126 -13.47 -5.63 19.94
C ALA A 126 -14.21 -6.90 19.48
N VAL A 127 -13.70 -8.07 19.85
CA VAL A 127 -14.37 -9.35 19.57
C VAL A 127 -15.66 -9.48 20.38
N ALA A 128 -15.66 -9.10 21.67
CA ALA A 128 -16.86 -9.13 22.49
C ALA A 128 -17.94 -8.16 21.97
N ASP A 129 -17.55 -6.95 21.57
CA ASP A 129 -18.43 -5.95 20.98
C ASP A 129 -19.04 -6.44 19.67
N TYR A 130 -18.25 -7.08 18.81
CA TYR A 130 -18.76 -7.71 17.59
C TYR A 130 -19.78 -8.82 17.89
N GLN A 131 -19.47 -9.72 18.83
CA GLN A 131 -20.37 -10.80 19.24
C GLN A 131 -21.66 -10.29 19.89
N ALA A 132 -21.59 -9.14 20.57
CA ALA A 132 -22.75 -8.45 21.15
C ALA A 132 -23.56 -7.64 20.12
N GLY A 133 -23.12 -7.56 18.86
CA GLY A 133 -23.77 -6.76 17.83
C GLY A 133 -23.56 -5.24 17.98
N ALA A 134 -22.58 -4.81 18.76
CA ALA A 134 -22.33 -3.40 19.09
C ALA A 134 -21.70 -2.60 17.93
N PHE A 135 -21.31 -3.24 16.84
CA PHE A 135 -20.74 -2.57 15.65
C PHE A 135 -21.81 -1.90 14.79
N GLY A 136 -23.08 -2.08 15.14
CA GLY A 136 -24.21 -1.55 14.40
C GLY A 136 -24.54 -2.35 13.15
N VAL A 137 -25.71 -2.07 12.60
CA VAL A 137 -26.13 -2.51 11.27
C VAL A 137 -25.97 -1.30 10.34
N PRO A 138 -25.05 -1.34 9.37
CA PRO A 138 -24.73 -0.18 8.55
C PRO A 138 -25.87 0.23 7.60
N TRP A 139 -26.82 -0.66 7.34
CA TRP A 139 -28.08 -0.41 6.65
C TRP A 139 -29.13 -1.43 7.13
N SER A 140 -30.42 -1.15 6.96
CA SER A 140 -31.42 -2.21 7.14
C SER A 140 -31.21 -3.25 6.04
N HIS A 141 -31.20 -4.54 6.38
CA HIS A 141 -31.10 -5.62 5.38
C HIS A 141 -32.28 -5.66 4.39
N GLU A 142 -33.27 -4.80 4.60
CA GLU A 142 -34.48 -4.62 3.79
C GLU A 142 -34.40 -3.40 2.85
N ALA A 143 -33.35 -2.58 2.95
CA ALA A 143 -33.20 -1.41 2.10
C ALA A 143 -33.05 -1.81 0.63
N SER A 144 -33.90 -1.24 -0.22
CA SER A 144 -33.77 -1.37 -1.67
C SER A 144 -32.53 -0.63 -2.20
N ASP A 145 -32.06 -1.01 -3.38
CA ASP A 145 -30.92 -0.36 -4.05
C ASP A 145 -31.12 1.17 -4.19
N GLU A 146 -32.37 1.61 -4.40
CA GLU A 146 -32.71 3.04 -4.48
C GLU A 146 -32.56 3.77 -3.14
N GLU A 147 -32.96 3.12 -2.03
CA GLU A 147 -32.82 3.68 -0.68
C GLU A 147 -31.35 3.76 -0.28
N TRP A 148 -30.57 2.75 -0.63
CA TRP A 148 -29.12 2.73 -0.43
C TRP A 148 -28.41 3.86 -1.20
N ALA A 149 -28.76 4.07 -2.47
CA ALA A 149 -28.17 5.15 -3.29
C ALA A 149 -28.44 6.53 -2.68
N ARG A 150 -29.67 6.79 -2.19
CA ARG A 150 -30.02 8.04 -1.52
C ARG A 150 -29.22 8.24 -0.22
N GLN A 151 -29.00 7.19 0.56
CA GLN A 151 -28.20 7.27 1.80
C GLN A 151 -26.73 7.59 1.51
N CYS A 152 -26.14 6.98 0.48
CA CYS A 152 -24.78 7.28 0.05
C CYS A 152 -24.61 8.75 -0.35
N ASP A 153 -25.57 9.31 -1.10
CA ASP A 153 -25.51 10.71 -1.52
C ASP A 153 -25.71 11.69 -0.36
N GLN A 154 -26.58 11.37 0.60
CA GLN A 154 -26.71 12.14 1.84
C GLN A 154 -25.46 12.10 2.71
N ALA A 155 -24.77 10.96 2.79
CA ALA A 155 -23.53 10.82 3.54
C ALA A 155 -22.39 11.66 2.94
N LYS A 156 -22.29 11.72 1.61
CA LYS A 156 -21.33 12.59 0.90
C LYS A 156 -21.57 14.07 1.19
N GLN A 157 -22.82 14.49 1.29
CA GLN A 157 -23.20 15.88 1.61
C GLN A 157 -22.92 16.27 3.07
N ARG A 158 -22.76 15.29 3.97
CA ARG A 158 -22.51 15.52 5.42
C ARG A 158 -21.04 15.63 5.81
N ARG A 159 -20.09 15.35 4.91
CA ARG A 159 -18.67 15.62 5.18
C ARG A 159 -18.43 17.13 5.00
N PRO A 160 -18.07 17.90 6.04
CA PRO A 160 -17.53 19.22 5.82
C PRO A 160 -16.17 19.08 5.11
N LEU A 161 -15.93 19.94 4.13
CA LEU A 161 -14.63 20.14 3.46
C LEU A 161 -13.57 20.63 4.45
#